data_AF-A0A0S2HVL9-F1
#
_entry.id   AF-A0A0S2HVL9-F1
#
_cell.length_a   1.000
_cell.length_b   1.000
_cell.length_c   1.000
_cell.angle_alpha   90.00
_cell.angle_beta   90.00
_cell.angle_gamma   90.00
#
_symmetry.space_group_name_H-M   'P 1'
#
loop_
_entity.id
_entity.type
_entity.pdbx_description
1 polymer ?
#
loop_
_entity_poly.entity_id
_entity_poly.type
_entity_poly.pdbx_seq_one_letter_code
_entity_poly.pdbx_strand_id
1 'polypeptide(L)'
;MNLINFIEQFPDEHSCKRHFKQVRENQGIICKKCGSTKHYWLKSKYQWQCAECRFRTTLRSGTMFENSNLPFKKWYLAMAFMSFSKKGISAAELQRQLNHSRYRTVWSMMHRIREAMGKRDDLYKLEGMIEFDEGYFSTETKAKDKQKLKRGRGSQKKTNVSVMAESTPLEDIESGKTSKHCRYFKMKVMDSHLSDEIKTITEENFDSKSIIFSDKSTSYVDIANYVDVHVSEKSSKETTVKILPWVHIAISNAKRNLLGIYHKIKGKYLQLYLDEFCYKLNRRYFGDRLFDRLTIAMADNYWYNKD
;
A
#
# COMPACT_ATOMS: atom_id res chain seq x y z
N MET A 1 11.45 3.59 15.66
CA MET A 1 11.49 5.01 15.87
C MET A 1 10.12 5.49 16.30
N ASN A 2 10.05 5.94 17.54
CA ASN A 2 8.93 6.72 18.08
C ASN A 2 9.14 8.21 17.78
N LEU A 3 8.21 9.07 18.24
CA LEU A 3 8.25 10.50 17.98
C LEU A 3 9.46 11.22 18.59
N ILE A 4 9.88 10.84 19.80
CA ILE A 4 11.00 11.49 20.48
C ILE A 4 12.29 11.25 19.71
N ASN A 5 12.59 9.98 19.41
CA ASN A 5 13.76 9.59 18.63
C ASN A 5 13.75 10.25 17.23
N PHE A 6 12.57 10.42 16.62
CA PHE A 6 12.45 11.11 15.33
C PHE A 6 12.87 12.59 15.42
N ILE A 7 12.43 13.30 16.46
CA ILE A 7 12.77 14.73 16.64
C ILE A 7 14.28 14.89 16.86
N GLU A 8 14.86 14.01 17.68
CA GLU A 8 16.31 14.01 17.96
C GLU A 8 17.15 13.67 16.73
N GLN A 9 16.73 12.69 15.93
CA GLN A 9 17.45 12.27 14.73
C GLN A 9 17.26 13.24 13.55
N PHE A 10 16.10 13.87 13.44
CA PHE A 10 15.71 14.74 12.33
C PHE A 10 15.34 16.18 12.75
N PRO A 11 16.24 16.90 13.46
CA PRO A 11 15.92 18.23 14.01
C PRO A 11 15.77 19.30 12.92
N ASP A 12 16.34 19.10 11.72
CA ASP A 12 16.40 20.11 10.67
C ASP A 12 16.34 19.51 9.25
N GLU A 13 16.34 20.39 8.24
CA GLU A 13 16.32 20.01 6.83
C GLU A 13 17.59 19.25 6.41
N HIS A 14 18.74 19.58 7.03
CA HIS A 14 20.03 19.02 6.66
C HIS A 14 20.17 17.57 7.13
N SER A 15 19.73 17.24 8.36
CA SER A 15 19.69 15.86 8.86
C SER A 15 18.76 14.99 8.02
N CYS A 16 17.58 15.49 7.64
CA CYS A 16 16.66 14.78 6.74
C CYS A 16 17.31 14.48 5.38
N LYS A 17 17.93 15.50 4.75
CA LYS A 17 18.63 15.35 3.47
C LYS A 17 19.79 14.36 3.54
N ARG A 18 20.60 14.42 4.61
CA ARG A 18 21.73 13.52 4.83
C ARG A 18 21.28 12.07 4.97
N HIS A 19 20.25 11.83 5.78
CA HIS A 19 19.66 10.51 5.93
C HIS A 19 19.09 10.00 4.61
N PHE A 20 18.34 10.84 3.89
CA PHE A 20 17.75 10.44 2.62
C PHE A 20 18.82 10.08 1.57
N LYS A 21 19.91 10.85 1.52
CA LYS A 21 21.08 10.53 0.68
C LYS A 21 21.61 9.12 1.00
N GLN A 22 21.82 8.81 2.27
CA GLN A 22 22.33 7.50 2.71
C GLN A 22 21.37 6.38 2.32
N VAL A 23 20.06 6.55 2.55
CA VAL A 23 19.06 5.55 2.14
C VAL A 23 19.12 5.32 0.63
N ARG A 24 19.22 6.39 -0.18
CA ARG A 24 19.34 6.26 -1.64
C ARG A 24 20.62 5.57 -2.08
N GLU A 25 21.76 5.84 -1.45
CA GLU A 25 23.01 5.14 -1.74
C GLU A 25 22.90 3.65 -1.42
N ASN A 26 22.24 3.29 -0.33
CA ASN A 26 21.97 1.91 0.04
C ASN A 26 20.99 1.21 -0.92
N GLN A 27 20.07 1.93 -1.56
CA GLN A 27 19.21 1.38 -2.62
C GLN A 27 19.94 1.24 -3.96
N GLY A 28 21.07 1.94 -4.14
CA GLY A 28 21.79 2.01 -5.40
C GLY A 28 21.31 3.15 -6.31
N ILE A 29 22.26 3.90 -6.87
CA ILE A 29 21.98 4.97 -7.82
C ILE A 29 22.27 4.47 -9.23
N ILE A 30 21.26 4.56 -10.09
CA ILE A 30 21.35 4.16 -11.51
C ILE A 30 21.11 5.38 -12.39
N CYS A 31 22.05 5.66 -13.31
CA CYS A 31 21.97 6.81 -14.19
C CYS A 31 20.84 6.69 -15.23
N LYS A 32 19.88 7.64 -15.23
CA LYS A 32 18.74 7.68 -16.17
C LYS A 32 19.13 7.61 -17.64
N LYS A 33 20.28 8.18 -18.00
CA LYS A 33 20.70 8.35 -19.39
C LYS A 33 21.43 7.13 -19.96
N CYS A 34 22.24 6.44 -19.15
CA CYS A 34 23.15 5.39 -19.63
C CYS A 34 23.09 4.08 -18.84
N GLY A 35 22.29 4.00 -17.76
CA GLY A 35 22.19 2.80 -16.93
C GLY A 35 23.38 2.54 -16.01
N SER A 36 24.47 3.30 -16.11
CA SER A 36 25.65 3.12 -15.24
C SER A 36 25.32 3.30 -13.76
N THR A 37 25.92 2.43 -12.94
CA THR A 37 25.91 2.49 -11.47
C THR A 37 27.12 3.22 -10.90
N LYS A 38 28.07 3.63 -11.75
CA LYS A 38 29.27 4.37 -11.33
C LYS A 38 28.98 5.86 -11.26
N HIS A 39 29.17 6.43 -10.08
CA HIS A 39 28.80 7.80 -9.78
C HIS A 39 29.68 8.35 -8.65
N TYR A 40 29.80 9.68 -8.59
CA TYR A 40 30.45 10.38 -7.48
C TYR A 40 29.57 11.50 -6.95
N TRP A 41 29.71 11.79 -5.67
CA TRP A 41 28.92 12.81 -4.99
C TRP A 41 29.54 14.19 -5.13
N LEU A 42 28.79 15.14 -5.72
CA LEU A 42 29.19 16.53 -5.79
C LEU A 42 28.65 17.31 -4.58
N LYS A 43 29.47 17.46 -3.54
CA LYS A 43 29.08 18.14 -2.28
C LYS A 43 28.53 19.56 -2.51
N SER A 44 29.13 20.34 -3.40
CA SER A 44 28.72 21.71 -3.70
C SER A 44 27.37 21.82 -4.43
N LYS A 45 26.99 20.81 -5.21
CA LYS A 45 25.71 20.76 -5.93
C LYS A 45 24.66 19.93 -5.19
N TYR A 46 25.10 19.09 -4.26
CA TYR A 46 24.27 18.15 -3.51
C TYR A 46 23.54 17.15 -4.44
N GLN A 47 24.28 16.61 -5.41
CA GLN A 47 23.82 15.73 -6.47
C GLN A 47 24.87 14.64 -6.75
N TRP A 48 24.43 13.50 -7.27
CA TRP A 48 25.35 12.52 -7.85
C TRP A 48 25.60 12.87 -9.31
N GLN A 49 26.84 12.72 -9.76
CA GLN A 49 27.20 12.81 -11.17
C GLN A 49 27.66 11.43 -11.66
N CYS A 50 27.08 10.98 -12.77
CA CYS A 50 27.48 9.74 -13.43
C CYS A 50 28.92 9.84 -13.94
N ALA A 51 29.73 8.81 -13.70
CA ALA A 51 31.11 8.76 -14.14
C ALA A 51 31.26 8.63 -15.67
N GLU A 52 30.28 8.01 -16.34
CA GLU A 52 30.34 7.73 -17.78
C GLU A 52 29.78 8.88 -18.61
N CYS A 53 28.51 9.26 -18.40
CA CYS A 53 27.83 10.25 -19.26
C CYS A 53 27.69 11.65 -18.65
N ARG A 54 28.25 11.87 -17.44
CA ARG A 54 28.18 13.13 -16.67
C ARG A 54 26.77 13.63 -16.32
N PHE A 55 25.73 12.84 -16.57
CA PHE A 55 24.37 13.15 -16.16
C PHE A 55 24.29 13.31 -14.63
N ARG A 56 23.54 14.31 -14.16
CA ARG A 56 23.38 14.61 -12.74
C ARG A 56 22.02 14.16 -12.22
N THR A 57 22.04 13.42 -11.11
CA THR A 57 20.86 12.95 -10.41
C THR A 57 20.74 13.70 -9.10
N THR A 58 19.63 14.41 -8.90
CA THR A 58 19.36 15.10 -7.63
C THR A 58 18.89 14.12 -6.57
N LEU A 59 18.89 14.53 -5.30
CA LEU A 59 18.29 13.73 -4.22
C LEU A 59 16.84 13.30 -4.48
N ARG A 60 16.05 14.07 -5.24
CA ARG A 60 14.64 13.78 -5.51
C ARG A 60 14.40 12.97 -6.77
N SER A 61 15.37 12.98 -7.68
CA SER A 61 15.22 12.44 -9.02
C SER A 61 14.99 10.93 -8.97
N GLY A 62 13.92 10.46 -9.61
CA GLY A 62 13.49 9.06 -9.62
C GLY A 62 12.78 8.58 -8.35
N THR A 63 12.53 9.43 -7.36
CA THR A 63 11.90 9.02 -6.09
C THR A 63 10.50 9.60 -5.92
N MET A 64 9.81 9.24 -4.84
CA MET A 64 8.52 9.83 -4.47
C MET A 64 8.60 11.32 -4.06
N PHE A 65 9.79 11.91 -4.13
CA PHE A 65 10.02 13.34 -3.94
C PHE A 65 10.22 14.08 -5.26
N GLU A 66 10.29 13.39 -6.40
CA GLU A 66 10.52 13.99 -7.72
C GLU A 66 9.49 15.10 -8.00
N ASN A 67 9.90 16.18 -8.66
CA ASN A 67 9.06 17.34 -8.98
C ASN A 67 8.37 18.04 -7.79
N SER A 68 8.84 17.79 -6.55
CA SER A 68 8.39 18.53 -5.37
C SER A 68 9.41 19.57 -4.93
N ASN A 69 8.93 20.79 -4.66
CA ASN A 69 9.71 21.87 -4.07
C ASN A 69 9.60 21.94 -2.52
N LEU A 70 8.81 21.06 -1.89
CA LEU A 70 8.66 21.05 -0.44
C LEU A 70 9.93 20.59 0.28
N PRO A 71 10.35 21.24 1.39
CA PRO A 71 11.48 20.78 2.20
C PRO A 71 11.39 19.30 2.61
N PHE A 72 12.52 18.59 2.65
CA PHE A 72 12.59 17.21 3.11
C PHE A 72 12.04 17.04 4.53
N LYS A 73 12.25 18.02 5.41
CA LYS A 73 11.70 18.01 6.77
C LYS A 73 10.18 17.89 6.78
N LYS A 74 9.47 18.58 5.88
CA LYS A 74 7.99 18.48 5.79
C LYS A 74 7.53 17.09 5.34
N TRP A 75 8.25 16.49 4.40
CA TRP A 75 8.00 15.12 3.96
C TRP A 75 8.28 14.10 5.06
N TYR A 76 9.40 14.24 5.79
CA TYR A 76 9.75 13.37 6.90
C TYR A 76 8.70 13.45 8.02
N LEU A 77 8.26 14.66 8.38
CA LEU A 77 7.15 14.84 9.33
C LEU A 77 5.88 14.15 8.84
N ALA A 78 5.51 14.33 7.57
CA ALA A 78 4.34 13.67 7.00
C ALA A 78 4.45 12.14 7.04
N MET A 79 5.60 11.59 6.65
CA MET A 79 5.91 10.16 6.75
C MET A 79 5.82 9.67 8.20
N ALA A 80 6.32 10.43 9.17
CA ALA A 80 6.24 10.12 10.60
C ALA A 80 4.78 10.06 11.08
N PHE A 81 3.98 11.10 10.84
CA PHE A 81 2.55 11.11 11.17
C PHE A 81 1.78 9.96 10.51
N MET A 82 2.12 9.63 9.27
CA MET A 82 1.45 8.56 8.54
C MET A 82 1.94 7.16 8.92
N SER A 83 3.09 6.99 9.59
CA SER A 83 3.64 5.65 9.93
C SER A 83 3.62 5.31 11.42
N PHE A 84 3.67 6.31 12.31
CA PHE A 84 3.70 6.06 13.76
C PHE A 84 2.35 5.63 14.31
N SER A 85 1.25 6.11 13.74
CA SER A 85 -0.09 5.65 14.12
C SER A 85 -0.56 4.53 13.21
N LYS A 86 -1.12 3.47 13.82
CA LYS A 86 -1.84 2.41 13.11
C LYS A 86 -3.14 2.93 12.48
N LYS A 87 -3.72 3.99 13.06
CA LYS A 87 -4.85 4.71 12.45
C LYS A 87 -4.30 5.70 11.42
N GLY A 88 -5.11 6.03 10.42
CA GLY A 88 -4.80 7.12 9.48
C GLY A 88 -4.88 8.50 10.13
N ILE A 89 -4.52 9.53 9.36
CA ILE A 89 -4.67 10.94 9.73
C ILE A 89 -5.35 11.67 8.58
N SER A 90 -6.27 12.60 8.87
CA SER A 90 -6.91 13.38 7.81
C SER A 90 -5.93 14.38 7.20
N ALA A 91 -6.12 14.74 5.93
CA ALA A 91 -5.25 15.72 5.28
C ALA A 91 -5.37 17.13 5.89
N ALA A 92 -6.54 17.48 6.45
CA ALA A 92 -6.74 18.75 7.14
C ALA A 92 -5.96 18.79 8.47
N GLU A 93 -5.98 17.68 9.22
CA GLU A 93 -5.21 17.58 10.44
C GLU A 93 -3.71 17.58 10.15
N LEU A 94 -3.25 16.82 9.16
CA LEU A 94 -1.84 16.86 8.77
C LEU A 94 -1.42 18.25 8.27
N GLN A 95 -2.30 18.97 7.56
CA GLN A 95 -2.03 20.35 7.14
C GLN A 95 -1.80 21.27 8.34
N ARG A 96 -2.64 21.17 9.36
CA ARG A 96 -2.52 21.92 10.61
C ARG A 96 -1.20 21.60 11.32
N GLN A 97 -0.87 20.31 11.45
CA GLN A 97 0.36 19.85 12.10
C GLN A 97 1.63 20.29 11.37
N LEU A 98 1.60 20.33 10.03
CA LEU A 98 2.73 20.80 9.21
C LEU A 98 2.79 22.32 9.06
N ASN A 99 1.84 23.04 9.66
CA ASN A 99 1.63 24.48 9.49
C ASN A 99 1.76 24.91 8.01
N HIS A 100 1.00 24.24 7.13
CA HIS A 100 1.05 24.51 5.70
C HIS A 100 -0.21 25.25 5.22
N SER A 101 -0.01 26.32 4.45
CA SER A 101 -1.10 27.17 3.95
C SER A 101 -2.05 26.52 2.94
N ARG A 102 -1.68 25.39 2.32
CA ARG A 102 -2.39 24.82 1.17
C ARG A 102 -2.75 23.36 1.41
N TYR A 103 -4.04 23.10 1.61
CA TYR A 103 -4.59 21.76 1.78
C TYR A 103 -4.19 20.84 0.62
N ARG A 104 -4.37 21.30 -0.63
CA ARG A 104 -4.12 20.48 -1.83
C ARG A 104 -2.67 19.97 -1.91
N THR A 105 -1.72 20.76 -1.43
CA THR A 105 -0.30 20.39 -1.40
C THR A 105 -0.06 19.24 -0.42
N VAL A 106 -0.60 19.34 0.80
CA VAL A 106 -0.48 18.28 1.82
C VAL A 106 -1.24 17.03 1.39
N TRP A 107 -2.45 17.19 0.86
CA TRP A 107 -3.25 16.09 0.34
C TRP A 107 -2.54 15.33 -0.80
N SER A 108 -1.92 16.06 -1.74
CA SER A 108 -1.12 15.44 -2.82
C SER A 108 0.14 14.74 -2.29
N MET A 109 0.80 15.33 -1.29
CA MET A 109 1.97 14.73 -0.62
C MET A 109 1.59 13.39 0.04
N MET A 110 0.45 13.35 0.75
CA MET A 110 -0.05 12.11 1.35
C MET A 110 -0.38 11.04 0.31
N HIS A 111 -0.94 11.43 -0.83
CA HIS A 111 -1.23 10.48 -1.92
C HIS A 111 0.04 9.84 -2.48
N ARG A 112 1.12 10.60 -2.62
CA ARG A 112 2.42 10.04 -3.04
C ARG A 112 3.01 9.10 -1.99
N ILE A 113 2.83 9.40 -0.71
CA ILE A 113 3.22 8.49 0.38
C ILE A 113 2.42 7.18 0.30
N ARG A 114 1.11 7.26 0.05
CA ARG A 114 0.24 6.08 -0.13
C ARG A 114 0.62 5.26 -1.35
N GLU A 115 0.93 5.92 -2.46
CA GLU A 115 1.41 5.27 -3.68
C GLU A 115 2.72 4.50 -3.41
N ALA A 116 3.66 5.11 -2.66
CA ALA A 116 4.89 4.43 -2.24
C ALA A 116 4.61 3.19 -1.39
N MET A 117 3.63 3.27 -0.48
CA MET A 117 3.18 2.15 0.34
C MET A 117 2.62 1.00 -0.52
N GLY A 118 1.76 1.33 -1.49
CA GLY A 118 1.17 0.35 -2.42
C GLY A 118 2.24 -0.32 -3.29
N LYS A 119 3.05 0.48 -3.99
CA LYS A 119 4.16 -0.03 -4.81
C LYS A 119 5.13 -0.91 -4.03
N ARG A 120 5.36 -0.62 -2.73
CA ARG A 120 6.20 -1.46 -1.89
C ARG A 120 5.57 -2.82 -1.59
N ASP A 121 4.26 -2.88 -1.44
CA ASP A 121 3.52 -4.13 -1.24
C ASP A 121 3.28 -4.90 -2.54
N ASP A 122 3.41 -4.25 -3.69
CA ASP A 122 3.34 -4.89 -5.01
C ASP A 122 4.62 -5.64 -5.40
N LEU A 123 5.73 -5.44 -4.67
CA LEU A 123 6.99 -6.16 -4.91
C LEU A 123 6.96 -7.64 -4.54
N TYR A 124 5.95 -8.10 -3.80
CA TYR A 124 5.80 -9.50 -3.42
C TYR A 124 4.41 -10.02 -3.78
N LYS A 125 4.33 -11.31 -4.08
CA LYS A 125 3.06 -12.02 -4.22
C LYS A 125 2.71 -12.69 -2.89
N LEU A 126 1.43 -12.98 -2.71
CA LEU A 126 0.95 -13.81 -1.60
C LEU A 126 1.25 -15.27 -1.91
N GLU A 127 1.61 -16.04 -0.90
CA GLU A 127 2.06 -17.43 -1.04
C GLU A 127 1.30 -18.39 -0.12
N GLY A 128 1.31 -19.68 -0.46
CA GLY A 128 0.74 -20.73 0.37
C GLY A 128 -0.79 -20.74 0.31
N MET A 129 -1.45 -20.75 1.47
CA MET A 129 -2.91 -20.76 1.56
C MET A 129 -3.47 -19.34 1.62
N ILE A 130 -4.40 -19.01 0.72
CA ILE A 130 -4.89 -17.64 0.55
C ILE A 130 -6.42 -17.63 0.61
N GLU A 131 -6.96 -16.79 1.49
CA GLU A 131 -8.38 -16.45 1.51
C GLU A 131 -8.64 -15.31 0.50
N PHE A 132 -9.69 -15.45 -0.30
CA PHE A 132 -10.09 -14.49 -1.32
C PHE A 132 -11.58 -14.17 -1.26
N ASP A 133 -11.93 -12.89 -1.20
CA ASP A 133 -13.32 -12.41 -1.19
C ASP A 133 -13.46 -11.00 -1.79
N GLU A 134 -14.69 -10.58 -2.11
CA GLU A 134 -15.04 -9.26 -2.60
C GLU A 134 -15.61 -8.34 -1.50
N GLY A 135 -14.98 -7.18 -1.30
CA GLY A 135 -15.41 -6.13 -0.40
C GLY A 135 -16.06 -4.94 -1.11
N TYR A 136 -17.29 -4.58 -0.72
CA TYR A 136 -17.97 -3.37 -1.25
C TYR A 136 -17.75 -2.13 -0.36
N PHE A 137 -16.91 -1.20 -0.81
CA PHE A 137 -16.55 0.02 -0.08
C PHE A 137 -17.39 1.23 -0.50
N SER A 138 -17.79 2.06 0.47
CA SER A 138 -18.51 3.31 0.18
C SER A 138 -17.57 4.37 -0.39
N THR A 139 -17.88 4.88 -1.57
CA THR A 139 -17.14 5.98 -2.20
C THR A 139 -18.06 7.17 -2.48
N GLU A 140 -17.47 8.30 -2.84
CA GLU A 140 -18.23 9.48 -3.21
C GLU A 140 -19.03 9.23 -4.50
N THR A 141 -20.36 9.24 -4.37
CA THR A 141 -21.28 9.30 -5.50
C THR A 141 -21.35 10.71 -6.08
N LYS A 142 -21.20 10.85 -7.41
CA LYS A 142 -21.42 12.13 -8.12
C LYS A 142 -22.86 12.58 -7.92
N ALA A 143 -23.10 13.89 -7.85
CA ALA A 143 -24.41 14.45 -7.54
C ALA A 143 -25.53 13.94 -8.46
N LYS A 144 -25.22 13.76 -9.76
CA LYS A 144 -26.12 13.23 -10.78
C LYS A 144 -26.61 11.79 -10.55
N ASP A 145 -25.82 10.97 -9.87
CA ASP A 145 -26.11 9.53 -9.67
C ASP A 145 -26.81 9.28 -8.31
N LYS A 146 -27.11 10.33 -7.53
CA LYS A 146 -27.74 10.20 -6.20
C LYS A 146 -29.23 9.84 -6.26
N GLN A 147 -29.89 9.91 -7.41
CA GLN A 147 -31.35 9.82 -7.53
C GLN A 147 -31.89 8.37 -7.66
N LYS A 148 -31.09 7.38 -8.10
CA LYS A 148 -31.53 5.97 -8.26
C LYS A 148 -30.45 4.98 -7.81
N LEU A 149 -30.14 4.97 -6.52
CA LEU A 149 -29.10 4.09 -5.98
C LEU A 149 -29.65 2.69 -5.66
N LYS A 150 -29.22 1.67 -6.41
CA LYS A 150 -29.34 0.26 -5.98
C LYS A 150 -28.58 0.06 -4.67
N ARG A 151 -29.01 -0.86 -3.79
CA ARG A 151 -28.30 -1.26 -2.56
C ARG A 151 -27.47 -2.52 -2.84
N GLY A 152 -26.25 -2.61 -2.28
CA GLY A 152 -25.40 -3.80 -2.40
C GLY A 152 -24.57 -3.88 -3.68
N ARG A 153 -24.37 -5.10 -4.21
CA ARG A 153 -23.65 -5.37 -5.47
C ARG A 153 -24.29 -4.59 -6.63
N GLY A 154 -23.47 -3.95 -7.47
CA GLY A 154 -23.95 -3.08 -8.55
C GLY A 154 -24.54 -1.73 -8.10
N SER A 155 -24.38 -1.34 -6.83
CA SER A 155 -24.72 0.01 -6.37
C SER A 155 -23.73 1.03 -6.90
N GLN A 156 -24.22 2.12 -7.50
CA GLN A 156 -23.39 3.25 -7.96
C GLN A 156 -22.66 4.00 -6.82
N LYS A 157 -22.92 3.66 -5.56
CA LYS A 157 -22.26 4.22 -4.36
C LYS A 157 -21.17 3.31 -3.80
N LYS A 158 -21.03 2.10 -4.34
CA LYS A 158 -20.10 1.09 -3.86
C LYS A 158 -19.06 0.81 -4.93
N THR A 159 -17.81 0.83 -4.51
CA THR A 159 -16.69 0.37 -5.33
C THR A 159 -16.34 -1.04 -4.87
N ASN A 160 -16.18 -1.94 -5.84
CA ASN A 160 -15.78 -3.32 -5.59
C ASN A 160 -14.28 -3.41 -5.35
N VAL A 161 -13.88 -4.30 -4.45
CA VAL A 161 -12.47 -4.46 -4.04
C VAL A 161 -12.22 -5.94 -3.82
N SER A 162 -11.28 -6.52 -4.56
CA SER A 162 -10.74 -7.84 -4.25
C SER A 162 -9.94 -7.76 -2.95
N VAL A 163 -10.24 -8.63 -2.00
CA VAL A 163 -9.52 -8.74 -0.74
C VAL A 163 -8.91 -10.11 -0.61
N MET A 164 -7.62 -10.13 -0.30
CA MET A 164 -6.78 -11.30 -0.24
C MET A 164 -6.03 -11.34 1.09
N ALA A 165 -5.94 -12.52 1.69
CA ALA A 165 -5.18 -12.71 2.93
C ALA A 165 -4.50 -14.08 2.95
N GLU A 166 -3.20 -14.10 3.26
CA GLU A 166 -2.51 -15.36 3.60
C GLU A 166 -3.11 -15.95 4.88
N SER A 167 -3.38 -17.25 4.89
CA SER A 167 -4.06 -17.97 5.97
C SER A 167 -3.43 -19.36 6.16
N THR A 168 -2.10 -19.40 6.31
CA THR A 168 -1.39 -20.67 6.52
C THR A 168 -1.78 -21.26 7.87
N PRO A 169 -2.32 -22.49 7.91
CA PRO A 169 -2.52 -23.22 9.16
C PRO A 169 -1.15 -23.61 9.72
N LEU A 170 -0.95 -23.31 10.99
CA LEU A 170 0.17 -23.76 11.79
C LEU A 170 -0.34 -24.82 12.75
N GLU A 171 0.30 -25.97 12.77
CA GLU A 171 0.05 -27.02 13.75
C GLU A 171 1.21 -27.06 14.73
N ASP A 172 0.88 -26.97 16.02
CA ASP A 172 1.83 -27.22 17.09
C ASP A 172 2.06 -28.74 17.20
N ILE A 173 3.29 -29.18 16.93
CA ILE A 173 3.65 -30.59 16.80
C ILE A 173 3.47 -31.36 18.12
N GLU A 174 3.62 -30.69 19.26
CA GLU A 174 3.52 -31.33 20.58
C GLU A 174 2.07 -31.42 21.09
N SER A 175 1.28 -30.37 20.86
CA SER A 175 -0.10 -30.29 21.36
C SER A 175 -1.17 -30.65 20.34
N GLY A 176 -0.82 -30.82 19.06
CA GLY A 176 -1.75 -31.03 17.95
C GLY A 176 -2.71 -29.86 17.73
N LYS A 177 -2.48 -28.71 18.37
CA LYS A 177 -3.36 -27.55 18.23
C LYS A 177 -3.05 -26.84 16.93
N THR A 178 -4.08 -26.71 16.10
CA THR A 178 -4.02 -25.91 14.88
C THR A 178 -4.39 -24.46 15.18
N SER A 179 -3.58 -23.53 14.67
CA SER A 179 -3.84 -22.09 14.66
C SER A 179 -3.69 -21.58 13.23
N LYS A 180 -4.41 -20.52 12.86
CA LYS A 180 -4.19 -19.87 11.55
C LYS A 180 -3.32 -18.66 11.76
N HIS A 181 -2.16 -18.60 11.11
CA HIS A 181 -1.32 -17.41 11.12
C HIS A 181 -1.51 -16.65 9.81
N CYS A 182 -2.19 -15.51 9.89
CA CYS A 182 -2.22 -14.59 8.76
C CYS A 182 -0.95 -13.74 8.75
N ARG A 183 -0.38 -13.52 7.56
CA ARG A 183 0.84 -12.72 7.40
C ARG A 183 0.57 -11.49 6.54
N TYR A 184 0.41 -11.65 5.22
CA TYR A 184 0.15 -10.53 4.32
C TYR A 184 -1.28 -10.46 3.79
N PHE A 185 -1.72 -9.23 3.53
CA PHE A 185 -3.01 -8.87 2.95
C PHE A 185 -2.80 -8.02 1.71
N LYS A 186 -3.69 -8.19 0.73
CA LYS A 186 -3.80 -7.28 -0.41
C LYS A 186 -5.24 -6.88 -0.63
N MET A 187 -5.44 -5.63 -1.05
CA MET A 187 -6.75 -5.11 -1.45
C MET A 187 -6.59 -4.37 -2.77
N LYS A 188 -7.33 -4.80 -3.80
CA LYS A 188 -7.27 -4.22 -5.15
C LYS A 188 -8.65 -3.75 -5.58
N VAL A 189 -8.79 -2.46 -5.87
CA VAL A 189 -10.00 -1.87 -6.43
C VAL A 189 -10.23 -2.47 -7.81
N MET A 190 -11.47 -2.90 -8.05
CA MET A 190 -11.88 -3.40 -9.35
C MET A 190 -12.82 -2.41 -10.04
N ASP A 191 -12.60 -2.20 -11.33
CA ASP A 191 -13.43 -1.38 -12.19
C ASP A 191 -14.60 -2.17 -12.81
N SER A 192 -14.45 -3.49 -12.95
CA SER A 192 -15.46 -4.41 -13.49
C SER A 192 -15.55 -5.72 -12.71
N HIS A 193 -16.55 -6.55 -13.02
CA HIS A 193 -16.66 -7.93 -12.51
C HIS A 193 -16.31 -8.96 -13.60
N LEU A 194 -15.54 -8.54 -14.62
CA LEU A 194 -15.20 -9.40 -15.75
C LEU A 194 -14.09 -10.40 -15.35
N SER A 195 -14.14 -11.59 -15.93
CA SER A 195 -13.17 -12.68 -15.69
C SER A 195 -11.72 -12.26 -15.96
N ASP A 196 -11.49 -11.39 -16.96
CA ASP A 196 -10.15 -10.93 -17.35
C ASP A 196 -9.46 -10.07 -16.27
N GLU A 197 -10.24 -9.29 -15.51
CA GLU A 197 -9.71 -8.46 -14.43
C GLU A 197 -9.33 -9.31 -13.21
N ILE A 198 -10.17 -10.31 -12.89
CA ILE A 198 -9.88 -11.30 -11.85
C ILE A 198 -8.63 -12.10 -12.20
N LYS A 199 -8.47 -12.49 -13.48
CA LYS A 199 -7.26 -13.13 -13.99
C LYS A 199 -6.02 -12.28 -13.71
N THR A 200 -6.05 -11.02 -14.13
CA THR A 200 -4.92 -10.09 -13.95
C THR A 200 -4.56 -9.94 -12.47
N ILE A 201 -5.56 -9.75 -11.60
CA ILE A 201 -5.35 -9.67 -10.15
C ILE A 201 -4.72 -10.95 -9.61
N THR A 202 -5.17 -12.11 -10.07
CA THR A 202 -4.66 -13.42 -9.64
C THR A 202 -3.19 -13.59 -10.03
N GLU A 203 -2.85 -13.32 -11.29
CA GLU A 203 -1.47 -13.44 -11.80
C GLU A 203 -0.50 -12.46 -11.13
N GLU A 204 -0.94 -11.23 -10.87
CA GLU A 204 -0.09 -10.20 -10.25
C GLU A 204 0.10 -10.41 -8.74
N ASN A 205 -0.89 -10.99 -8.05
CA ASN A 205 -0.93 -10.98 -6.59
C ASN A 205 -0.70 -12.35 -5.93
N PHE A 206 -0.77 -13.45 -6.67
CA PHE A 206 -0.56 -14.79 -6.11
C PHE A 206 0.65 -15.48 -6.73
N ASP A 207 1.37 -16.22 -5.91
CA ASP A 207 2.31 -17.20 -6.42
C ASP A 207 1.54 -18.36 -7.08
N SER A 208 2.07 -18.86 -8.20
CA SER A 208 1.46 -19.95 -8.98
C SER A 208 1.19 -21.23 -8.19
N LYS A 209 1.90 -21.47 -7.09
CA LYS A 209 1.75 -22.66 -6.23
C LYS A 209 0.81 -22.43 -5.05
N SER A 210 0.06 -21.33 -5.05
CA SER A 210 -0.85 -21.01 -3.96
C SER A 210 -2.13 -21.84 -4.00
N ILE A 211 -2.76 -22.02 -2.85
CA ILE A 211 -4.07 -22.65 -2.68
C ILE A 211 -5.07 -21.56 -2.30
N ILE A 212 -6.11 -21.37 -3.10
CA ILE A 212 -7.12 -20.32 -2.88
C ILE A 212 -8.39 -20.89 -2.27
N PHE A 213 -8.84 -20.23 -1.20
CA PHE A 213 -10.14 -20.42 -0.57
C PHE A 213 -11.05 -19.24 -0.92
N SER A 214 -12.20 -19.50 -1.55
CA SER A 214 -13.18 -18.45 -1.85
C SER A 214 -14.63 -18.95 -1.67
N ASP A 215 -15.58 -18.03 -1.55
CA ASP A 215 -17.01 -18.36 -1.61
C ASP A 215 -17.40 -18.85 -3.02
N LYS A 216 -18.43 -19.70 -3.15
CA LYS A 216 -18.99 -20.09 -4.46
C LYS A 216 -19.71 -18.91 -5.13
N SER A 217 -18.99 -18.15 -5.95
CA SER A 217 -19.53 -17.20 -6.93
C SER A 217 -19.22 -17.68 -8.35
N THR A 218 -20.15 -17.46 -9.28
CA THR A 218 -19.95 -17.76 -10.72
C THR A 218 -18.83 -16.94 -11.35
N SER A 219 -18.37 -15.86 -10.70
CA SER A 219 -17.24 -15.04 -11.15
C SER A 219 -15.87 -15.66 -10.87
N TYR A 220 -15.79 -16.74 -10.09
CA TYR A 220 -14.51 -17.33 -9.64
C TYR A 220 -14.15 -18.65 -10.34
N VAL A 221 -14.94 -19.05 -11.34
CA VAL A 221 -14.79 -20.36 -12.03
C VAL A 221 -13.41 -20.49 -12.70
N ASP A 222 -12.83 -19.39 -13.18
CA ASP A 222 -11.55 -19.40 -13.88
C ASP A 222 -10.32 -19.34 -12.95
N ILE A 223 -10.50 -19.05 -11.65
CA ILE A 223 -9.37 -18.93 -10.71
C ILE A 223 -8.60 -20.26 -10.61
N ALA A 224 -9.32 -21.39 -10.65
CA ALA A 224 -8.73 -22.73 -10.61
C ALA A 224 -7.69 -23.02 -11.70
N ASN A 225 -7.68 -22.27 -12.81
CA ASN A 225 -6.71 -22.46 -13.90
C ASN A 225 -5.35 -21.82 -13.62
N TYR A 226 -5.25 -20.96 -12.59
CA TYR A 226 -4.08 -20.12 -12.33
C TYR A 226 -3.42 -20.40 -10.97
N VAL A 227 -4.01 -21.30 -10.18
CA VAL A 227 -3.52 -21.71 -8.87
C VAL A 227 -3.54 -23.22 -8.73
N ASP A 228 -2.73 -23.73 -7.80
CA ASP A 228 -2.53 -25.17 -7.63
C ASP A 228 -3.84 -25.88 -7.22
N VAL A 229 -4.57 -25.27 -6.28
CA VAL A 229 -5.88 -25.76 -5.85
C VAL A 229 -6.82 -24.59 -5.58
N HIS A 230 -8.03 -24.66 -6.12
CA HIS A 230 -9.13 -23.74 -5.78
C HIS A 230 -10.23 -24.49 -5.03
N VAL A 231 -10.40 -24.15 -3.76
CA VAL A 231 -11.45 -24.71 -2.90
C VAL A 231 -12.59 -23.70 -2.83
N SER A 232 -13.74 -24.06 -3.39
CA SER A 232 -14.96 -23.25 -3.32
C SER A 232 -16.06 -23.97 -2.52
N GLU A 233 -16.59 -23.31 -1.48
CA GLU A 233 -17.71 -23.83 -0.69
C GLU A 233 -18.96 -22.94 -0.76
N LYS A 234 -20.14 -23.57 -0.58
CA LYS A 234 -21.43 -22.89 -0.59
C LYS A 234 -21.72 -22.41 0.84
N SER A 235 -21.31 -21.19 1.16
CA SER A 235 -21.36 -20.68 2.55
C SER A 235 -22.78 -20.40 3.05
N SER A 236 -23.12 -20.91 4.23
CA SER A 236 -24.19 -20.36 5.10
C SER A 236 -23.58 -19.31 6.04
N LYS A 237 -24.39 -18.40 6.64
CA LYS A 237 -23.89 -17.32 7.54
C LYS A 237 -22.95 -17.82 8.66
N GLU A 238 -23.12 -19.07 9.09
CA GLU A 238 -22.33 -19.71 10.15
C GLU A 238 -21.02 -20.33 9.64
N THR A 239 -20.96 -20.73 8.36
CA THR A 239 -19.75 -21.26 7.71
C THR A 239 -18.83 -20.14 7.20
N THR A 240 -19.38 -19.03 6.69
CA THR A 240 -18.57 -17.93 6.10
C THR A 240 -17.58 -17.32 7.11
N VAL A 241 -17.97 -17.22 8.39
CA VAL A 241 -17.11 -16.68 9.46
C VAL A 241 -15.97 -17.65 9.83
N LYS A 242 -16.16 -18.96 9.65
CA LYS A 242 -15.16 -19.98 9.96
C LYS A 242 -14.17 -20.22 8.81
N ILE A 243 -14.61 -20.08 7.56
CA ILE A 243 -13.81 -20.42 6.37
C ILE A 243 -12.91 -19.26 5.94
N LEU A 244 -13.46 -18.03 5.87
CA LEU A 244 -12.76 -16.82 5.39
C LEU A 244 -12.60 -15.73 6.48
N PRO A 245 -12.11 -16.05 7.70
CA PRO A 245 -12.08 -15.11 8.81
C PRO A 245 -11.23 -13.88 8.53
N TRP A 246 -10.08 -14.02 7.86
CA TRP A 246 -9.11 -12.94 7.73
C TRP A 246 -9.55 -11.86 6.75
N VAL A 247 -10.05 -12.26 5.57
CA VAL A 247 -10.57 -11.29 4.60
C VAL A 247 -11.78 -10.55 5.16
N HIS A 248 -12.69 -11.21 5.88
CA HIS A 248 -13.83 -10.55 6.52
C HIS A 248 -13.42 -9.56 7.62
N ILE A 249 -12.48 -9.95 8.48
CA ILE A 249 -11.92 -9.06 9.51
C ILE A 249 -11.26 -7.85 8.85
N ALA A 250 -10.45 -8.07 7.80
CA ALA A 250 -9.77 -7.00 7.08
C ALA A 250 -10.77 -6.04 6.41
N ILE A 251 -11.80 -6.56 5.71
CA ILE A 251 -12.87 -5.77 5.09
C ILE A 251 -13.59 -4.91 6.14
N SER A 252 -13.97 -5.50 7.28
CA SER A 252 -14.68 -4.80 8.35
C SER A 252 -13.83 -3.67 8.96
N ASN A 253 -12.57 -3.98 9.26
CA ASN A 253 -11.62 -3.01 9.81
C ASN A 253 -11.31 -1.88 8.83
N ALA A 254 -11.08 -2.19 7.56
CA ALA A 254 -10.83 -1.21 6.51
C ALA A 254 -12.05 -0.27 6.36
N LYS A 255 -13.27 -0.81 6.27
CA LYS A 255 -14.50 -0.01 6.17
C LYS A 255 -14.65 0.95 7.35
N ARG A 256 -14.44 0.46 8.58
CA ARG A 256 -14.54 1.29 9.79
C ARG A 256 -13.45 2.36 9.84
N ASN A 257 -12.22 2.03 9.48
CA ASN A 257 -11.11 2.97 9.43
C ASN A 257 -11.36 4.09 8.42
N LEU A 258 -11.72 3.73 7.18
CA LEU A 258 -11.93 4.70 6.12
C LEU A 258 -13.12 5.63 6.42
N LEU A 259 -14.22 5.07 6.92
CA LEU A 259 -15.39 5.86 7.31
C LEU A 259 -15.11 6.78 8.50
N GLY A 260 -14.35 6.30 9.49
CA GLY A 260 -14.07 7.05 10.71
C GLY A 260 -13.10 8.22 10.53
N ILE A 261 -12.13 8.10 9.62
CA ILE A 261 -11.03 9.08 9.49
C ILE A 261 -11.23 9.99 8.28
N TYR A 262 -11.67 9.42 7.15
CA TYR A 262 -11.74 10.14 5.88
C TYR A 262 -13.17 10.51 5.48
N HIS A 263 -14.17 9.82 6.05
CA HIS A 263 -15.61 9.95 5.82
C HIS A 263 -16.06 9.70 4.37
N LYS A 264 -15.46 10.37 3.40
CA LYS A 264 -15.84 10.31 1.98
C LYS A 264 -14.60 10.36 1.09
N ILE A 265 -14.39 9.29 0.34
CA ILE A 265 -13.25 9.13 -0.57
C ILE A 265 -13.79 9.08 -2.01
N LYS A 266 -13.18 9.83 -2.92
CA LYS A 266 -13.47 9.70 -4.36
C LYS A 266 -12.98 8.35 -4.86
N GLY A 267 -13.81 7.63 -5.62
CA GLY A 267 -13.50 6.27 -6.09
C GLY A 267 -12.10 6.12 -6.70
N LYS A 268 -11.69 7.06 -7.57
CA LYS A 268 -10.35 7.09 -8.18
C LYS A 268 -9.15 7.17 -7.23
N TYR A 269 -9.37 7.44 -5.94
CA TYR A 269 -8.31 7.45 -4.94
C TYR A 269 -8.44 6.31 -3.95
N LEU A 270 -9.49 5.49 -4.01
CA LEU A 270 -9.75 4.45 -3.02
C LEU A 270 -8.56 3.50 -2.88
N GLN A 271 -7.92 3.11 -3.99
CA GLN A 271 -6.75 2.23 -3.97
C GLN A 271 -5.65 2.76 -3.04
N LEU A 272 -5.29 4.05 -3.15
CA LEU A 272 -4.27 4.67 -2.30
C LEU A 272 -4.58 4.55 -0.80
N TYR A 273 -5.86 4.67 -0.42
CA TYR A 273 -6.24 4.53 0.99
C TYR A 273 -6.22 3.08 1.46
N LEU A 274 -6.52 2.12 0.58
CA LEU A 274 -6.39 0.70 0.84
C LEU A 274 -4.92 0.27 0.91
N ASP A 275 -4.06 0.89 0.09
CA ASP A 275 -2.60 0.69 0.13
C ASP A 275 -2.04 1.12 1.49
N GLU A 276 -2.46 2.28 2.02
CA GLU A 276 -2.08 2.71 3.36
C GLU A 276 -2.51 1.69 4.43
N PHE A 277 -3.74 1.20 4.32
CA PHE A 277 -4.31 0.24 5.26
C PHE A 277 -3.54 -1.08 5.23
N CYS A 278 -3.35 -1.66 4.04
CA CYS A 278 -2.63 -2.92 3.86
C CYS A 278 -1.18 -2.79 4.29
N TYR A 279 -0.48 -1.72 3.89
CA TYR A 279 0.92 -1.50 4.23
C TYR A 279 1.17 -1.50 5.75
N LYS A 280 0.29 -0.81 6.49
CA LYS A 280 0.34 -0.76 7.96
C LYS A 280 0.00 -2.10 8.60
N LEU A 281 -1.01 -2.79 8.07
CA LEU A 281 -1.46 -4.09 8.54
C LEU A 281 -0.37 -5.16 8.34
N ASN A 282 0.22 -5.21 7.15
CA ASN A 282 1.29 -6.13 6.74
C ASN A 282 2.57 -5.94 7.57
N ARG A 283 2.79 -4.74 8.10
CA ARG A 283 3.93 -4.40 8.96
C ARG A 283 3.54 -4.28 10.44
N ARG A 284 2.42 -4.87 10.87
CA ARG A 284 1.97 -4.80 12.27
C ARG A 284 3.01 -5.29 13.29
N TYR A 285 3.82 -6.29 12.93
CA TYR A 285 4.89 -6.86 13.76
C TYR A 285 6.27 -6.21 13.56
N PHE A 286 6.38 -5.15 12.76
CA PHE A 286 7.67 -4.49 12.51
C PHE A 286 8.09 -3.56 13.65
N GLY A 287 7.25 -3.45 14.69
CA GLY A 287 7.41 -2.56 15.83
C GLY A 287 7.66 -1.14 15.34
N ASP A 288 8.83 -0.65 15.69
CA ASP A 288 9.24 0.73 15.53
C ASP A 288 9.84 1.04 14.14
N ARG A 289 9.99 0.04 13.27
CA ARG A 289 10.68 0.18 11.97
C ARG A 289 9.80 0.72 10.83
N LEU A 290 8.54 1.05 11.07
CA LEU A 290 7.61 1.44 9.99
C LEU A 290 8.09 2.68 9.23
N PHE A 291 8.62 3.67 9.93
CA PHE A 291 9.17 4.87 9.30
C PHE A 291 10.36 4.56 8.41
N ASP A 292 11.29 3.72 8.87
CA ASP A 292 12.48 3.36 8.10
C ASP A 292 12.08 2.58 6.83
N ARG A 293 11.12 1.65 6.97
CA ARG A 293 10.55 0.93 5.82
C ARG A 293 9.86 1.88 4.84
N LEU A 294 9.14 2.87 5.34
CA LEU A 294 8.50 3.87 4.49
C LEU A 294 9.53 4.75 3.80
N THR A 295 10.61 5.12 4.49
CA THR A 295 11.70 5.92 3.90
C THR A 295 12.37 5.17 2.76
N ILE A 296 12.57 3.86 2.89
CA ILE A 296 13.07 3.00 1.81
C ILE A 296 12.10 3.03 0.63
N ALA A 297 10.81 2.80 0.85
CA ALA A 297 9.81 2.88 -0.22
C ALA A 297 9.83 4.25 -0.91
N MET A 298 9.85 5.34 -0.14
CA MET A 298 9.89 6.69 -0.68
C MET A 298 11.18 7.03 -1.44
N ALA A 299 12.27 6.31 -1.17
CA ALA A 299 13.58 6.47 -1.79
C ALA A 299 13.83 5.56 -3.00
N ASP A 300 12.94 4.60 -3.24
CA ASP A 300 13.04 3.65 -4.34
C ASP A 300 13.08 4.36 -5.70
N ASN A 301 13.66 3.70 -6.71
CA ASN A 301 13.90 4.29 -8.01
C ASN A 301 12.80 3.94 -9.01
N TYR A 302 11.78 4.78 -9.03
CA TYR A 302 10.59 4.64 -9.86
C TYR A 302 10.78 5.01 -11.34
N TRP A 303 12.00 5.34 -11.79
CA TRP A 303 12.26 5.48 -13.23
C TRP A 303 12.36 4.13 -13.95
N TYR A 304 12.69 3.06 -13.23
CA TYR A 304 12.95 1.74 -13.81
C TYR A 304 11.99 0.65 -13.33
N ASN A 305 11.21 0.95 -12.29
CA ASN A 305 10.00 0.20 -11.98
C ASN A 305 9.00 0.53 -13.08
N LYS A 306 9.11 -0.13 -14.24
CA LYS A 306 8.04 -0.15 -15.23
C LYS A 306 6.98 -1.12 -14.74
N ASP A 307 5.77 -0.59 -14.63
CA ASP A 307 4.54 -1.37 -14.76
C ASP A 307 4.57 -2.16 -16.08
#